data_AF-A0A7J7MSB8-F1
#
_entry.id   AF-A0A7J7MSB8-F1
#
_cell.length_a   1.000
_cell.length_b   1.000
_cell.length_c   1.000
_cell.angle_alpha   90.00
_cell.angle_beta   90.00
_cell.angle_gamma   90.00
#
_symmetry.space_group_name_H-M   'P 1'
#
loop_
_entity.id
_entity.type
_entity.pdbx_description
1 polymer ?
#
loop_
_entity_poly.entity_id
_entity_poly.type
_entity_poly.pdbx_seq_one_letter_code
_entity_poly.pdbx_strand_id
1 'polypeptide(L)'
;MRAIFFDWLVEVHSKFKPLPQTHYLTAHIVDRFLSLRSVSRIELQLVGIASKDEEMWALEVNDFVCLSDKAYNREHILLMEKRILGKLGWTLTLPTPYHFLMRFIKAAMLCQEKENIGIPLSRVGATAL
;
A
#
# COMPACT_ATOMS: atom_id res chain seq x y z
N MET A 1 12.35 2.77 15.46
CA MET A 1 11.68 1.44 15.48
C MET A 1 10.72 1.26 14.31
N ARG A 2 9.85 2.24 14.02
CA ARG A 2 8.94 2.24 12.86
C ARG A 2 9.65 2.03 11.50
N ALA A 3 10.73 2.77 11.23
CA ALA A 3 11.50 2.62 9.99
C ALA A 3 12.06 1.19 9.80
N ILE A 4 12.66 0.61 10.84
CA ILE A 4 13.20 -0.77 10.81
C ILE A 4 12.09 -1.79 10.53
N PHE A 5 10.91 -1.61 11.13
CA PHE A 5 9.77 -2.47 10.87
C PHE A 5 9.28 -2.36 9.43
N PHE A 6 9.18 -1.15 8.89
CA PHE A 6 8.76 -0.95 7.50
C PHE A 6 9.79 -1.45 6.48
N ASP A 7 11.07 -1.31 6.78
CA ASP A 7 12.15 -1.84 5.97
C ASP A 7 12.04 -3.37 5.86
N TRP A 8 11.92 -4.05 7.01
CA TRP A 8 11.63 -5.48 7.06
C TRP A 8 10.34 -5.87 6.32
N LEU A 9 9.27 -5.09 6.47
CA LEU A 9 7.99 -5.36 5.81
C LEU A 9 8.10 -5.26 4.29
N VAL A 10 8.86 -4.29 3.78
CA VAL A 10 9.17 -4.15 2.35
C VAL A 10 10.03 -5.31 1.85
N GLU A 11 11.04 -5.75 2.61
CA GLU A 11 11.85 -6.91 2.24
C GLU A 11 11.02 -8.20 2.13
N VAL A 12 10.14 -8.44 3.12
CA VAL A 12 9.24 -9.60 3.13
C VAL A 12 8.28 -9.54 1.96
N HIS A 13 7.64 -8.39 1.74
CA HIS A 13 6.67 -8.23 0.65
C HIS A 13 7.34 -8.33 -0.72
N SER A 14 8.57 -7.84 -0.88
CA SER A 14 9.30 -7.89 -2.15
C SER A 14 9.55 -9.30 -2.67
N LYS A 15 9.61 -10.31 -1.78
CA LYS A 15 9.71 -11.73 -2.18
C LYS A 15 8.52 -12.19 -3.03
N PHE A 16 7.39 -11.53 -2.89
CA PHE A 16 6.13 -11.87 -3.55
C PHE A 16 5.83 -10.99 -4.77
N LYS A 17 6.74 -10.08 -5.12
CA LYS A 17 6.62 -9.16 -6.27
C LYS A 17 5.26 -8.43 -6.34
N PRO A 18 4.77 -7.83 -5.24
CA PRO A 18 3.48 -7.16 -5.25
C PRO A 18 3.53 -5.88 -6.10
N LEU A 19 2.35 -5.40 -6.48
CA LEU A 19 2.22 -4.09 -7.10
C LEU A 19 2.71 -3.00 -6.13
N PRO A 20 3.27 -1.90 -6.63
CA PRO A 20 3.66 -0.77 -5.79
C PRO A 20 2.49 -0.28 -4.92
N GLN A 21 1.27 -0.30 -5.45
CA GLN A 21 0.02 0.07 -4.76
C GLN A 21 -0.16 -0.71 -3.45
N THR A 22 0.09 -2.01 -3.48
CA THR A 22 -0.09 -2.91 -2.34
C THR A 22 0.82 -2.51 -1.18
N HIS A 23 2.08 -2.14 -1.43
CA HIS A 23 2.99 -1.69 -0.36
C HIS A 23 2.46 -0.45 0.37
N TYR A 24 1.94 0.52 -0.38
CA TYR A 24 1.36 1.72 0.22
C TYR A 24 0.09 1.41 1.00
N LEU A 25 -0.73 0.47 0.51
CA LEU A 25 -1.96 0.07 1.19
C LEU A 25 -1.67 -0.69 2.48
N THR A 26 -0.78 -1.68 2.45
CA THR A 26 -0.36 -2.40 3.66
C THR A 26 0.23 -1.43 4.69
N ALA A 27 1.10 -0.49 4.27
CA ALA A 27 1.66 0.48 5.18
C ALA A 27 0.60 1.36 5.84
N HIS A 28 -0.38 1.79 5.06
CA HIS A 28 -1.52 2.55 5.54
C HIS A 28 -2.38 1.74 6.53
N ILE A 29 -2.65 0.46 6.25
CA ILE A 29 -3.41 -0.44 7.15
C ILE A 29 -2.67 -0.61 8.49
N VAL A 30 -1.37 -0.92 8.44
CA VAL A 30 -0.56 -1.12 9.65
C VAL A 30 -0.53 0.14 10.49
N ASP A 31 -0.30 1.30 9.86
CA ASP A 31 -0.27 2.58 10.57
C ASP A 31 -1.57 2.90 11.27
N ARG A 32 -2.69 2.75 10.56
CA ARG A 32 -4.00 3.00 11.11
C ARG A 32 -4.30 2.02 12.24
N PHE A 33 -3.93 0.76 12.11
CA PHE A 33 -4.10 -0.22 13.17
C PHE A 33 -3.28 0.11 14.43
N LEU A 34 -2.00 0.46 14.26
CA LEU A 34 -1.10 0.82 15.37
C LEU A 34 -1.50 2.14 16.04
N SER A 35 -2.18 3.04 15.32
CA SER A 35 -2.75 4.26 15.91
C SER A 35 -3.91 3.98 16.87
N LEU A 36 -4.64 2.87 16.65
CA LEU A 36 -5.80 2.47 17.45
C LEU A 36 -5.48 1.45 18.54
N ARG A 37 -4.37 0.71 18.40
CA ARG A 37 -3.97 -0.34 19.33
C ARG A 37 -2.46 -0.34 19.54
N SER A 38 -2.04 -0.27 20.79
CA SER A 38 -0.65 -0.58 21.16
C SER A 38 -0.37 -2.08 21.02
N VAL A 39 0.68 -2.43 20.29
CA VAL A 39 1.06 -3.81 20.01
C VAL A 39 2.48 -4.05 20.52
N SER A 40 2.73 -5.23 21.08
CA SER A 40 4.06 -5.61 21.54
C SER A 40 5.02 -5.82 20.35
N ARG A 41 6.34 -5.74 20.58
CA ARG A 41 7.34 -5.97 19.53
C ARG A 41 7.20 -7.36 18.88
N ILE A 42 6.81 -8.36 19.66
CA ILE A 42 6.62 -9.74 19.19
C ILE A 42 5.44 -9.76 18.21
N GLU A 43 4.27 -9.28 18.64
CA GLU A 43 3.07 -9.25 17.79
C GLU A 43 3.20 -8.28 16.59
N LEU A 44 4.17 -7.36 16.57
CA LEU A 44 4.35 -6.40 15.48
C LEU A 44 4.64 -7.09 14.14
N GLN A 45 5.46 -8.15 14.14
CA GLN A 45 5.71 -8.95 12.93
C GLN A 45 4.42 -9.64 12.45
N LEU A 46 3.61 -10.14 13.39
CA LEU A 46 2.32 -10.77 13.08
C LEU A 46 1.34 -9.77 12.48
N VAL A 47 1.32 -8.52 12.96
CA VAL A 47 0.51 -7.44 12.36
C VAL A 47 0.93 -7.19 10.91
N GLY A 48 2.23 -7.10 10.63
CA GLY A 48 2.73 -6.90 9.26
C GLY A 48 2.28 -8.02 8.33
N ILE A 49 2.47 -9.27 8.74
CA ILE A 49 2.08 -10.46 7.98
C ILE A 49 0.55 -10.54 7.77
N ALA A 50 -0.24 -10.18 8.79
CA ALA A 50 -1.70 -10.26 8.76
C ALA A 50 -2.37 -9.03 8.11
N SER A 51 -1.64 -7.95 7.87
CA SER A 51 -2.14 -6.72 7.22
C SER A 51 -2.18 -6.79 5.68
N LYS A 52 -1.92 -7.98 5.13
CA LYS A 52 -1.90 -8.28 3.71
C LYS A 52 -3.29 -8.07 3.09
N ASP A 53 -3.32 -7.44 1.91
CA ASP A 53 -4.55 -7.25 1.12
C ASP A 53 -4.85 -8.41 0.16
N GLU A 54 -6.11 -8.45 -0.30
CA GLU A 54 -6.70 -9.36 -1.28
C GLU A 54 -6.06 -9.32 -2.68
N GLU A 55 -4.88 -8.76 -2.91
CA GLU A 55 -4.23 -8.85 -4.24
C GLU A 55 -3.11 -9.89 -4.28
N MET A 56 -2.61 -10.30 -3.11
CA MET A 56 -1.56 -11.32 -3.00
C MET A 56 -2.16 -12.75 -2.89
N TRP A 57 -3.15 -13.10 -3.71
CA TRP A 57 -3.80 -14.44 -3.72
C TRP A 57 -2.84 -15.59 -4.12
N ALA A 58 -1.59 -15.27 -4.47
CA ALA A 58 -0.61 -16.26 -4.90
C ALA A 58 -0.06 -17.14 -3.75
N LEU A 59 -0.27 -16.80 -2.47
CA LEU A 59 0.35 -17.49 -1.33
C LEU A 59 -0.66 -17.95 -0.29
N GLU A 60 -0.50 -19.19 0.14
CA GLU A 60 -1.28 -19.77 1.21
C GLU A 60 -0.83 -19.22 2.57
N VAL A 61 -1.69 -19.29 3.58
CA VAL A 61 -1.33 -18.90 4.96
C VAL A 61 -0.08 -19.66 5.45
N ASN A 62 0.14 -20.88 4.93
CA ASN A 62 1.30 -21.71 5.24
C ASN A 62 2.63 -21.09 4.82
N ASP A 63 2.66 -20.31 3.74
CA ASP A 63 3.89 -19.65 3.28
C ASP A 63 4.33 -18.57 4.29
N PHE A 64 3.38 -17.88 4.92
CA PHE A 64 3.63 -16.90 5.97
C PHE A 64 4.09 -17.54 7.27
N VAL A 65 3.57 -18.73 7.60
CA VAL A 65 4.05 -19.54 8.73
C VAL A 65 5.53 -19.87 8.52
N CYS A 66 5.89 -20.37 7.34
CA CYS A 66 7.28 -20.66 6.98
C CYS A 66 8.17 -19.40 6.99
N LEU A 67 7.67 -18.27 6.48
CA LEU A 67 8.42 -17.01 6.46
C LEU A 67 8.67 -16.45 7.86
N SER A 68 7.78 -16.73 8.81
CA SER A 68 7.94 -16.37 10.23
C SER A 68 8.80 -17.36 11.02
N ASP A 69 9.49 -18.29 10.37
CA ASP A 69 10.24 -19.38 11.01
C ASP A 69 9.38 -20.17 12.01
N LYS A 70 8.09 -20.37 11.67
CA LYS A 70 7.07 -21.03 12.50
C LYS A 70 6.85 -20.37 13.87
N ALA A 71 7.21 -19.10 14.04
CA ALA A 71 6.86 -18.33 15.23
C ALA A 71 5.34 -18.18 15.42
N TYR A 72 4.58 -18.22 14.32
CA TYR A 72 3.12 -18.11 14.33
C TYR A 72 2.47 -19.27 13.59
N ASN A 73 1.37 -19.77 14.15
CA ASN A 73 0.51 -20.73 13.49
C ASN A 73 -0.53 -20.02 12.61
N ARG A 74 -1.14 -20.77 11.69
CA ARG A 74 -2.25 -20.29 10.84
C ARG A 74 -3.35 -19.59 11.63
N GLU A 75 -3.74 -20.15 12.78
CA GLU A 75 -4.77 -19.59 13.65
C GLU A 75 -4.38 -18.21 14.21
N HIS A 76 -3.11 -18.01 14.57
CA HIS A 76 -2.62 -16.73 15.04
C HIS A 76 -2.71 -15.65 13.95
N ILE A 77 -2.35 -16.01 12.71
CA ILE A 77 -2.41 -15.09 11.56
C ILE A 77 -3.87 -14.69 11.29
N LEU A 78 -4.79 -15.67 11.19
CA LEU A 78 -6.21 -15.41 10.92
C LEU A 78 -6.89 -14.63 12.06
N LEU A 79 -6.53 -14.94 13.32
CA LEU A 79 -7.06 -14.19 14.46
C LEU A 79 -6.57 -12.74 14.45
N MET A 80 -5.31 -12.52 14.07
CA MET A 80 -4.75 -11.17 13.97
C MET A 80 -5.37 -10.39 12.82
N GLU A 81 -5.56 -11.01 11.66
CA GLU A 81 -6.26 -10.42 10.51
C GLU A 81 -7.68 -9.98 10.91
N LYS A 82 -8.46 -10.87 11.53
CA LYS A 82 -9.80 -10.55 12.03
C LYS A 82 -9.79 -9.39 13.04
N ARG A 83 -8.77 -9.30 13.89
CA ARG A 83 -8.59 -8.18 14.83
C ARG A 83 -8.28 -6.87 14.11
N ILE A 84 -7.43 -6.90 13.08
CA ILE A 84 -7.12 -5.72 12.25
C ILE A 84 -8.40 -5.23 11.57
N LEU A 85 -9.08 -6.11 10.84
CA LEU A 85 -10.33 -5.81 10.14
C LEU A 85 -11.41 -5.26 11.07
N GLY A 86 -11.59 -5.91 12.23
CA GLY A 86 -12.56 -5.49 13.25
C GLY A 86 -12.26 -4.12 13.84
N LYS A 87 -10.97 -3.75 14.01
CA LYS A 87 -10.59 -2.42 14.52
C LYS A 87 -10.68 -1.33 13.47
N LEU A 88 -10.43 -1.66 12.21
CA LEU A 88 -10.54 -0.72 11.09
C LEU A 88 -11.98 -0.55 10.58
N GLY A 89 -12.94 -1.32 11.12
CA GLY A 89 -14.33 -1.29 10.69
C GLY A 89 -14.49 -1.70 9.23
N TRP A 90 -13.70 -2.67 8.77
CA TRP A 90 -13.70 -3.17 7.38
C TRP A 90 -13.43 -2.10 6.30
N THR A 91 -12.94 -0.93 6.70
CA THR A 91 -12.60 0.15 5.78
C THR A 91 -11.11 0.07 5.44
N LEU A 92 -10.77 -0.67 4.37
CA LEU A 92 -9.38 -0.85 3.93
C LEU A 92 -9.00 0.06 2.76
N THR A 93 -9.92 0.24 1.82
CA THR A 93 -9.72 0.99 0.57
C THR A 93 -9.82 2.49 0.80
N LEU A 94 -8.69 3.11 1.11
CA LEU A 94 -8.52 4.56 1.18
C LEU A 94 -7.50 5.03 0.14
N PRO A 95 -7.65 6.27 -0.39
CA PRO A 95 -6.70 6.80 -1.36
C PRO A 95 -5.31 6.89 -0.75
N THR A 96 -4.41 6.00 -1.18
CA THR A 96 -3.01 6.02 -0.76
C THR A 96 -2.24 7.13 -1.48
N PRO A 97 -1.09 7.61 -0.94
CA PRO A 97 -0.23 8.58 -1.62
C PRO A 97 0.14 8.19 -3.06
N TYR A 98 0.22 6.89 -3.33
CA TYR A 98 0.43 6.35 -4.68
C TYR A 98 -0.62 6.83 -5.70
N HIS A 99 -1.89 6.91 -5.31
CA HIS A 99 -2.97 7.36 -6.20
C HIS A 99 -2.76 8.81 -6.64
N PHE A 100 -2.37 9.67 -5.70
CA PHE A 100 -2.07 11.07 -5.97
C PHE A 100 -0.82 11.22 -6.83
N LEU A 101 0.24 10.48 -6.52
CA LEU A 101 1.47 10.47 -7.31
C LEU A 101 1.19 10.10 -8.77
N MET A 102 0.43 9.03 -9.01
CA MET A 102 0.05 8.63 -10.37
C MET A 102 -0.80 9.68 -11.09
N ARG A 103 -1.67 10.40 -10.38
CA ARG A 103 -2.45 11.50 -10.95
C ARG A 103 -1.55 12.67 -11.36
N PHE A 104 -0.57 13.04 -10.53
CA PHE A 104 0.38 14.11 -10.83
C PHE A 104 1.30 13.75 -12.01
N ILE A 105 1.81 12.52 -12.06
CA ILE A 105 2.65 12.05 -13.18
C ILE A 105 1.85 12.11 -14.49
N LYS A 106 0.61 11.62 -14.50
CA LYS A 106 -0.26 11.70 -15.68
C LYS A 106 -0.51 13.15 -16.11
N ALA A 107 -0.78 14.04 -15.17
CA ALA A 107 -0.97 15.46 -15.46
C ALA A 107 0.29 16.12 -16.06
N ALA A 108 1.47 15.80 -15.52
CA ALA A 108 2.74 16.30 -16.02
C ALA A 108 3.03 15.82 -17.46
N MET A 109 2.80 14.53 -17.75
CA MET A 109 2.97 13.96 -19.08
C MET A 109 2.05 14.59 -20.13
N LEU A 110 0.78 14.83 -19.78
CA LEU A 110 -0.17 15.52 -20.67
C LEU A 110 0.24 16.98 -20.96
N CYS A 111 0.93 17.63 -20.02
CA CYS A 111 1.47 18.97 -20.23
C CYS A 111 2.62 18.98 -21.25
N GLN A 112 3.51 17.99 -21.16
CA GLN A 112 4.63 17.84 -22.10
C GLN A 112 4.15 17.51 -23.52
N GLU A 113 3.09 16.72 -23.65
CA GLU A 113 2.48 16.43 -24.95
C GLU A 113 1.79 17.68 -25.56
N LYS A 114 1.18 18.55 -24.73
CA LYS A 114 0.64 19.84 -25.20
C LYS A 114 1.69 20.87 -25.59
N GLU A 115 2.89 20.81 -25.01
CA GLU A 115 4.03 21.62 -25.47
C GLU A 115 4.64 21.08 -26.77
N ASN A 116 4.63 19.76 -26.96
CA ASN A 116 5.18 19.11 -28.16
C ASN A 116 4.22 19.12 -29.35
N ILE A 117 2.91 19.18 -29.11
CA ILE A 117 1.89 19.53 -30.10
C ILE A 117 1.74 21.04 -30.05
N GLY A 118 2.69 21.75 -30.65
CA GLY A 118 2.72 23.20 -30.70
C GLY A 118 1.34 23.78 -30.95
N ILE A 119 0.77 24.41 -29.93
CA ILE A 119 -0.36 25.32 -30.09
C ILE A 119 0.16 26.44 -30.99
N PRO A 120 -0.36 26.63 -32.22
CA PRO A 120 -0.04 27.82 -32.96
C PRO A 120 -0.65 28.97 -32.16
N LEU A 121 0.22 29.77 -31.52
CA LEU A 121 -0.12 31.02 -30.84
C LEU A 121 -0.85 32.03 -31.77
N SER A 122 -1.05 31.71 -33.05
CA SER A 122 -1.77 32.52 -34.03
C SER A 122 -3.30 32.52 -33.90
N ARG A 123 -3.92 31.66 -33.07
CA ARG A 123 -5.40 31.60 -32.97
C ARG A 123 -6.04 32.29 -31.75
N VAL A 124 -5.26 32.89 -30.86
CA VAL A 124 -5.80 33.59 -29.68
C VAL A 124 -6.03 35.10 -29.93
N GLY A 125 -5.59 35.64 -31.08
CA GLY A 125 -5.67 37.09 -31.37
C GLY A 125 -6.73 37.56 -32.39
N ALA A 126 -7.55 36.68 -32.99
CA ALA A 126 -8.30 37.04 -34.21
C ALA A 126 -9.83 36.88 -34.15
N THR A 127 -10.47 36.99 -32.97
CA THR A 127 -11.96 37.02 -32.87
C THR A 127 -12.48 38.13 -31.97
N ALA A 128 -11.74 39.24 -31.86
CA ALA A 128 -12.22 40.47 -31.22
C ALA A 128 -11.97 41.69 -32.12
N LEU A 129 -12.62 41.71 -33.29
CA LEU A 129 -13.07 42.91 -34.01
C LEU A 129 -14.29 42.54 -34.85
#